data_AF-A0A1X2GJY6-F1
#
_entry.id   AF-A0A1X2GJY6-F1
#
_cell.length_a   1.000
_cell.length_b   1.000
_cell.length_c   1.000
_cell.angle_alpha   90.00
_cell.angle_beta   90.00
_cell.angle_gamma   90.00
#
_symmetry.space_group_name_H-M   'P 1'
#
loop_
_entity.id
_entity.type
_entity.pdbx_description
1 polymer ?
#
loop_
_entity_poly.entity_id
_entity_poly.type
_entity_poly.pdbx_seq_one_letter_code
_entity_poly.pdbx_strand_id
1 'polypeptide(L)'
;MSFRFNFTCDDLELEETDVQDQPLESSLGDLSLEEPNVNKIASQVYDIMTSTLPEVIQADQVTIPGVSNPLYKRTLADVKFQLAQQDVLDAQQQTGDSDEVLDMLQLTGNSDLIRGVYEGGFKTWECSLDLVAFLAQLPEDQRQNKTVLELGCGSALPSLYLLQSHQGNQVDVQDYNSQVLHLITVPNILLNTILTPSAPQPDNATAEDIEDQPVTTNGTEQQDESGAQADEADDEEEVVDVMDDGTTCDAEADIPLDKADEMLTCVAQRSKAYFGDWESLPHQLGRTYDMVVTSETIYSQEALPSLIGVFQKALAKPHGVG
;
A
#
# COMPACT_ATOMS: atom_id res chain seq x y z
N MET A 1 5.94 -37.74 10.24
CA MET A 1 7.38 -37.40 10.16
C MET A 1 7.53 -36.01 10.72
N SER A 2 7.97 -35.87 11.97
CA SER A 2 8.27 -34.55 12.56
C SER A 2 9.77 -34.33 12.49
N PHE A 3 10.21 -33.29 11.79
CA PHE A 3 11.59 -32.83 11.86
C PHE A 3 11.79 -32.07 13.16
N ARG A 4 12.87 -32.38 13.88
CA ARG A 4 13.29 -31.71 15.11
C ARG A 4 14.77 -31.41 14.99
N PHE A 5 15.16 -30.15 15.07
CA PHE A 5 16.56 -29.73 15.04
C PHE A 5 17.18 -29.94 16.42
N ASN A 6 18.35 -30.56 16.44
CA ASN A 6 19.14 -30.82 17.64
C ASN A 6 20.58 -30.37 17.33
N PHE A 7 20.89 -29.10 17.60
CA PHE A 7 22.25 -28.59 17.45
C PHE A 7 23.07 -29.04 18.68
N THR A 8 24.08 -29.88 18.45
CA THR A 8 25.18 -30.10 19.40
C THR A 8 26.28 -29.08 19.12
N CYS A 9 26.76 -28.43 20.17
CA CYS A 9 27.64 -27.26 20.14
C CYS A 9 29.10 -27.55 19.69
N ASP A 10 29.35 -28.67 19.03
CA ASP A 10 30.71 -29.17 18.76
C ASP A 10 31.12 -29.07 17.27
N ASP A 11 30.26 -28.59 16.36
CA ASP A 11 30.56 -28.49 14.91
C ASP A 11 30.94 -27.07 14.44
N LEU A 12 31.53 -26.24 15.30
CA LEU A 12 32.12 -24.96 14.90
C LEU A 12 33.63 -24.94 15.24
N GLU A 13 34.43 -25.60 14.40
CA GLU A 13 35.88 -25.35 14.37
C GLU A 13 36.11 -23.97 13.72
N LEU A 14 36.30 -22.95 14.55
CA LEU A 14 36.73 -21.61 14.14
C LEU A 14 38.25 -21.63 13.95
N GLU A 15 38.72 -21.38 12.72
CA GLU A 15 40.13 -21.06 12.47
C GLU A 15 40.45 -19.71 13.13
N GLU A 16 41.33 -19.73 14.14
CA GLU A 16 41.88 -18.54 14.80
C GLU A 16 42.70 -17.72 13.81
N THR A 17 42.13 -16.62 13.32
CA THR A 17 42.91 -15.50 12.77
C THR A 17 42.64 -14.26 13.62
N ASP A 18 43.73 -13.66 14.12
CA ASP A 18 43.73 -12.50 15.00
C ASP A 18 42.86 -11.35 14.45
N VAL A 19 41.69 -11.13 15.06
CA VAL A 19 40.90 -9.91 14.86
C VAL A 19 40.69 -9.26 16.22
N GLN A 20 41.23 -8.05 16.34
CA GLN A 20 41.09 -7.17 17.49
C GLN A 20 39.62 -7.04 17.92
N ASP A 21 39.38 -7.05 19.24
CA ASP A 21 38.11 -6.73 19.89
C ASP A 21 37.46 -5.49 19.26
N GLN A 22 36.53 -5.69 18.32
CA GLN A 22 35.53 -4.70 17.97
C GLN A 22 34.23 -5.05 18.69
N PRO A 23 33.65 -4.12 19.46
CA PRO A 23 32.40 -4.40 20.14
C PRO A 23 31.28 -4.61 19.11
N LEU A 24 30.47 -5.65 19.34
CA LEU A 24 29.23 -6.02 18.64
C LEU A 24 28.13 -4.92 18.66
N GLU A 25 28.47 -3.68 19.02
CA GLU A 25 27.56 -2.53 19.02
C GLU A 25 27.44 -1.90 17.62
N SER A 26 28.34 -2.18 16.67
CA SER A 26 28.33 -1.55 15.35
C SER A 26 27.17 -2.01 14.45
N SER A 27 26.59 -3.20 14.68
CA SER A 27 25.40 -3.68 13.92
C SER A 27 24.06 -3.36 14.60
N LEU A 28 24.06 -2.79 15.80
CA LEU A 28 22.86 -2.26 16.47
C LEU A 28 22.82 -0.72 16.50
N GLY A 29 23.95 -0.07 16.20
CA GLY A 29 24.08 1.39 16.15
C GLY A 29 23.44 2.06 14.93
N ASP A 30 22.96 1.31 13.94
CA ASP A 30 22.32 1.85 12.73
C ASP A 30 20.81 2.13 12.91
N LEU A 31 20.27 1.86 14.11
CA LEU A 31 18.88 2.21 14.48
C LEU A 31 18.77 3.47 15.36
N SER A 32 19.91 4.10 15.71
CA SER A 32 19.91 5.39 16.42
C SER A 32 20.33 6.50 15.47
N LEU A 33 19.46 6.82 14.51
CA LEU A 33 19.47 8.16 13.94
C LEU A 33 19.06 9.11 15.07
N GLU A 34 19.91 10.07 15.44
CA GLU A 34 19.44 11.21 16.21
C GLU A 34 18.44 11.96 15.33
N GLU A 35 17.15 11.67 15.55
CA GLU A 35 16.09 12.20 14.73
C GLU A 35 15.80 13.67 15.08
N PRO A 36 15.59 14.54 14.08
CA PRO A 36 15.22 15.92 14.33
C PRO A 36 13.93 15.95 15.16
N ASN A 37 13.80 16.95 16.03
CA ASN A 37 12.58 17.21 16.79
C ASN A 37 11.48 17.65 15.80
N VAL A 38 10.86 16.69 15.11
CA VAL A 38 9.82 16.96 14.12
C VAL A 38 8.57 17.35 14.90
N ASN A 39 8.07 18.56 14.64
CA ASN A 39 6.78 19.00 15.18
C ASN A 39 5.69 18.06 14.63
N LYS A 40 5.23 17.13 15.47
CA LYS A 40 4.11 16.24 15.16
C LYS A 40 2.90 17.04 14.73
N ILE A 41 2.33 16.68 13.59
CA ILE A 41 1.10 17.30 13.09
C ILE A 41 -0.05 16.80 13.95
N ALA A 42 -0.81 17.72 14.56
CA ALA A 42 -1.98 17.33 15.33
C ALA A 42 -3.04 16.70 14.42
N SER A 43 -3.70 15.65 14.92
CA SER A 43 -4.79 14.97 14.24
C SER A 43 -5.92 15.93 13.89
N GLN A 44 -6.40 15.86 12.66
CA GLN A 44 -7.47 16.66 12.09
C GLN A 44 -8.45 15.77 11.33
N VAL A 45 -9.68 16.25 11.20
CA VAL A 45 -10.69 15.59 10.34
C VAL A 45 -10.38 15.95 8.89
N TYR A 46 -10.28 14.94 8.03
CA TYR A 46 -10.22 15.14 6.58
C TYR A 46 -11.64 15.27 6.03
N ASP A 47 -11.92 16.32 5.27
CA ASP A 47 -13.19 16.49 4.59
C ASP A 47 -13.18 15.72 3.26
N ILE A 48 -13.84 14.55 3.26
CA ILE A 48 -13.95 13.66 2.09
C ILE A 48 -14.52 14.40 0.87
N MET A 49 -15.35 15.42 1.08
CA MET A 49 -15.96 16.20 0.00
C MET A 49 -14.93 17.06 -0.75
N THR A 50 -13.74 17.27 -0.19
CA THR A 50 -12.65 18.02 -0.83
C THR A 50 -11.77 17.14 -1.71
N SER A 51 -12.02 15.83 -1.75
CA SER A 51 -11.21 14.92 -2.56
C SER A 51 -11.44 15.13 -4.05
N THR A 52 -10.42 15.61 -4.76
CA THR A 52 -10.40 15.61 -6.23
C THR A 52 -10.38 14.18 -6.79
N LEU A 53 -11.19 13.92 -7.82
CA LEU A 53 -11.28 12.60 -8.46
C LEU A 53 -10.88 12.73 -9.93
N PRO A 54 -10.08 11.80 -10.48
CA PRO A 54 -9.82 11.75 -11.92
C PRO A 54 -11.06 11.23 -12.68
N GLU A 55 -11.08 11.41 -14.01
CA GLU A 55 -12.15 10.87 -14.87
C GLU A 55 -12.15 9.34 -14.92
N VAL A 56 -10.97 8.74 -14.82
CA VAL A 56 -10.76 7.28 -14.82
C VAL A 56 -9.78 6.96 -13.72
N ILE A 57 -10.02 5.88 -12.99
CA ILE A 57 -9.05 5.31 -12.05
C ILE A 57 -8.58 3.97 -12.60
N GLN A 58 -7.26 3.81 -12.74
CA GLN A 58 -6.64 2.50 -12.93
C GLN A 58 -6.32 1.85 -11.59
N ALA A 59 -6.64 0.57 -11.46
CA ALA A 59 -6.54 -0.19 -10.22
C ALA A 59 -5.98 -1.61 -10.43
N ASP A 60 -5.24 -2.06 -9.42
CA ASP A 60 -4.84 -3.44 -9.22
C ASP A 60 -5.99 -4.23 -8.62
N GLN A 61 -6.25 -5.43 -9.16
CA GLN A 61 -7.19 -6.37 -8.56
C GLN A 61 -6.45 -7.26 -7.55
N VAL A 62 -6.77 -7.09 -6.28
CA VAL A 62 -6.20 -7.85 -5.16
C VAL A 62 -7.12 -9.01 -4.81
N THR A 63 -6.65 -10.24 -5.05
CA THR A 63 -7.37 -11.47 -4.70
C THR A 63 -6.78 -12.08 -3.43
N ILE A 64 -7.60 -12.28 -2.40
CA ILE A 64 -7.15 -12.76 -1.09
C ILE A 64 -7.80 -14.12 -0.80
N PRO A 65 -7.04 -15.15 -0.41
CA PRO A 65 -7.59 -16.46 -0.07
C PRO A 65 -8.67 -16.36 1.03
N GLY A 66 -9.83 -16.96 0.77
CA GLY A 66 -10.97 -16.94 1.70
C GLY A 66 -11.86 -15.71 1.60
N VAL A 67 -11.51 -14.72 0.78
CA VAL A 67 -12.37 -13.59 0.44
C VAL A 67 -13.08 -13.86 -0.88
N SER A 68 -14.41 -13.70 -0.92
CA SER A 68 -15.20 -14.05 -2.10
C SER A 68 -15.13 -13.01 -3.22
N ASN A 69 -15.11 -11.72 -2.87
CA ASN A 69 -15.04 -10.63 -3.82
C ASN A 69 -13.61 -10.09 -3.85
N PRO A 70 -13.05 -9.81 -5.03
CA PRO A 70 -11.76 -9.14 -5.11
C PRO A 70 -11.86 -7.71 -4.54
N LEU A 71 -10.73 -7.23 -4.02
CA LEU A 71 -10.57 -5.83 -3.67
C LEU A 71 -9.83 -5.11 -4.81
N TYR A 72 -10.14 -3.84 -5.01
CA TYR A 72 -9.48 -3.02 -6.01
C TYR A 72 -8.69 -1.91 -5.34
N LYS A 73 -7.44 -1.74 -5.75
CA LYS A 73 -6.54 -0.72 -5.22
C LYS A 73 -6.00 0.12 -6.35
N ARG A 74 -6.19 1.44 -6.27
CA ARG A 74 -5.61 2.39 -7.22
C ARG A 74 -4.10 2.19 -7.36
N THR A 75 -3.61 2.21 -8.60
CA THR A 75 -2.18 2.02 -8.87
C THR A 75 -1.39 3.30 -8.59
N LEU A 76 -0.11 3.15 -8.24
CA LEU A 76 0.77 4.31 -8.09
C LEU A 76 1.09 5.00 -9.41
N ALA A 77 1.03 4.27 -10.53
CA ALA A 77 1.15 4.85 -11.85
C ALA A 77 0.01 5.84 -12.13
N ASP A 78 -1.23 5.46 -11.78
CA ASP A 78 -2.42 6.31 -11.93
C ASP A 78 -2.32 7.58 -11.07
N VAL A 79 -1.84 7.47 -9.83
CA VAL A 79 -1.61 8.64 -8.96
C VAL A 79 -0.57 9.59 -9.56
N LYS A 80 0.56 9.06 -10.03
CA LYS A 80 1.60 9.86 -10.69
C LYS A 80 1.06 10.55 -11.94
N PHE A 81 0.21 9.86 -12.70
CA PHE A 81 -0.43 10.43 -13.90
C PHE A 81 -1.41 11.55 -13.55
N GLN A 82 -2.21 11.41 -12.48
CA GLN A 82 -3.07 12.49 -12.00
C GLN A 82 -2.25 13.72 -11.58
N LEU A 83 -1.20 13.53 -10.77
CA LEU A 83 -0.37 14.64 -10.29
C LEU A 83 0.32 15.36 -11.45
N ALA A 84 0.87 14.62 -12.41
CA ALA A 84 1.48 15.22 -13.60
C ALA A 84 0.48 16.04 -14.44
N GLN A 85 -0.78 15.61 -14.53
CA GLN A 85 -1.83 16.42 -15.17
C GLN A 85 -2.14 17.69 -14.40
N GLN A 86 -2.21 17.61 -13.06
CA GLN A 86 -2.44 18.76 -12.20
C GLN A 86 -1.26 19.74 -12.28
N ASP A 87 -0.01 19.26 -12.29
CA ASP A 87 1.20 20.09 -12.46
C ASP A 87 1.21 20.87 -13.76
N VAL A 88 0.79 20.24 -14.86
CA VAL A 88 0.73 20.91 -16.17
C VAL A 88 -0.29 22.07 -16.12
N LEU A 89 -1.36 21.93 -15.35
CA LEU A 89 -2.37 22.97 -15.13
C LEU A 89 -1.89 24.05 -14.15
N ASP A 90 -1.19 23.65 -13.08
CA ASP A 90 -0.72 24.50 -11.99
C ASP A 90 0.58 25.24 -12.32
N ALA A 91 1.39 24.75 -13.25
CA ALA A 91 2.51 25.49 -13.84
C ALA A 91 2.03 26.78 -14.55
N GLN A 92 0.72 26.88 -14.83
CA GLN A 92 0.08 28.12 -15.31
C GLN A 92 -0.39 29.02 -14.15
N GLN A 93 -0.41 28.55 -12.90
CA GLN A 93 -1.03 29.20 -11.71
C GLN A 93 -0.15 29.31 -10.44
N GLN A 94 1.06 28.73 -10.39
CA GLN A 94 2.04 28.81 -9.28
C GLN A 94 1.52 28.31 -7.91
N THR A 95 1.11 27.05 -7.81
CA THR A 95 0.79 26.35 -6.55
C THR A 95 1.78 25.20 -6.33
N GLY A 96 2.44 25.14 -5.17
CA GLY A 96 3.59 24.24 -4.89
C GLY A 96 3.27 22.96 -4.11
N ASP A 97 2.00 22.57 -4.01
CA ASP A 97 1.56 21.40 -3.21
C ASP A 97 1.87 20.06 -3.91
N SER A 98 1.85 20.04 -5.25
CA SER A 98 2.11 18.83 -6.03
C SER A 98 3.58 18.39 -6.00
N ASP A 99 4.52 19.35 -5.98
CA ASP A 99 5.95 19.05 -5.86
C ASP A 99 6.27 18.26 -4.58
N GLU A 100 5.62 18.59 -3.45
CA GLU A 100 5.79 17.86 -2.18
C GLU A 100 5.30 16.40 -2.29
N VAL A 101 4.20 16.15 -3.01
CA VAL A 101 3.68 14.80 -3.22
C VAL A 101 4.55 13.98 -4.16
N LEU A 102 5.06 14.61 -5.23
CA LEU A 102 6.01 13.96 -6.12
C LEU A 102 7.29 13.58 -5.39
N ASP A 103 7.81 14.45 -4.53
CA ASP A 103 8.97 14.16 -3.68
C ASP A 103 8.67 12.98 -2.75
N MET A 104 7.51 12.96 -2.08
CA MET A 104 7.10 11.80 -1.27
C MET A 104 7.06 10.50 -2.09
N LEU A 105 6.49 10.53 -3.29
CA LEU A 105 6.44 9.37 -4.19
C LEU A 105 7.81 8.96 -4.72
N GLN A 106 8.73 9.90 -4.97
CA GLN A 106 10.11 9.60 -5.36
C GLN A 106 10.87 8.96 -4.20
N LEU A 107 10.65 9.44 -2.98
CA LEU A 107 11.21 8.86 -1.75
C LEU A 107 10.76 7.40 -1.57
N THR A 108 9.52 7.04 -1.94
CA THR A 108 9.08 5.62 -1.92
C THR A 108 9.86 4.70 -2.86
N GLY A 109 10.60 5.23 -3.84
CA GLY A 109 11.51 4.43 -4.67
C GLY A 109 12.74 3.94 -3.89
N ASN A 110 13.15 4.68 -2.84
CA ASN A 110 14.40 4.47 -2.12
C ASN A 110 14.22 4.09 -0.63
N SER A 111 13.11 4.46 0.01
CA SER A 111 12.74 4.09 1.38
C SER A 111 11.23 4.21 1.58
N ASP A 112 10.62 3.23 2.24
CA ASP A 112 9.17 3.21 2.45
C ASP A 112 8.68 4.15 3.56
N LEU A 113 9.59 4.63 4.43
CA LEU A 113 9.27 5.37 5.66
C LEU A 113 10.27 6.52 5.90
N ILE A 114 9.73 7.71 6.18
CA ILE A 114 10.45 8.87 6.71
C ILE A 114 9.63 9.46 7.86
N ARG A 115 10.06 9.21 9.09
CA ARG A 115 9.28 9.55 10.28
C ARG A 115 8.95 11.03 10.38
N GLY A 116 7.71 11.34 10.73
CA GLY A 116 7.20 12.69 10.91
C GLY A 116 7.03 13.53 9.63
N VAL A 117 7.55 13.08 8.48
CA VAL A 117 7.43 13.74 7.17
C VAL A 117 6.57 12.90 6.22
N TYR A 118 6.84 11.60 6.12
CA TYR A 118 6.12 10.63 5.31
C TYR A 118 6.13 9.24 5.98
N GLU A 119 5.03 8.86 6.63
CA GLU A 119 4.91 7.59 7.37
C GLU A 119 4.47 6.39 6.48
N GLY A 120 4.83 6.39 5.19
CA GLY A 120 4.35 5.36 4.27
C GLY A 120 2.90 5.60 3.84
N GLY A 121 2.30 4.61 3.14
CA GLY A 121 0.87 4.61 2.80
C GLY A 121 0.54 4.54 1.30
N PHE A 122 1.48 4.92 0.43
CA PHE A 122 1.35 4.73 -1.02
C PHE A 122 1.58 3.26 -1.43
N LYS A 123 2.50 2.57 -0.76
CA LYS A 123 2.66 1.12 -0.93
C LYS A 123 1.70 0.36 -0.02
N THR A 124 1.32 -0.81 -0.48
CA THR A 124 0.54 -1.77 0.31
C THR A 124 1.49 -2.74 0.95
N TRP A 125 1.33 -2.96 2.25
CA TRP A 125 2.14 -3.92 2.97
C TRP A 125 1.43 -5.27 3.10
N GLU A 126 2.21 -6.36 3.08
CA GLU A 126 1.70 -7.74 3.07
C GLU A 126 0.82 -8.05 4.30
N CYS A 127 1.12 -7.48 5.48
CA CYS A 127 0.29 -7.73 6.68
C CYS A 127 -1.15 -7.22 6.53
N SER A 128 -1.42 -6.28 5.61
CA SER A 128 -2.79 -5.83 5.31
C SER A 128 -3.61 -6.95 4.67
N LEU A 129 -2.98 -7.77 3.81
CA LEU A 129 -3.62 -8.92 3.17
C LEU A 129 -3.92 -10.01 4.19
N ASP A 130 -2.97 -10.30 5.08
CA ASP A 130 -3.13 -11.26 6.16
C ASP A 130 -4.25 -10.86 7.12
N LEU A 131 -4.33 -9.57 7.47
CA LEU A 131 -5.40 -9.03 8.31
C LEU A 131 -6.77 -9.20 7.65
N VAL A 132 -6.88 -8.94 6.34
CA VAL A 132 -8.13 -9.20 5.61
C VAL A 132 -8.47 -10.69 5.59
N ALA A 133 -7.48 -11.57 5.34
CA ALA A 133 -7.68 -13.01 5.35
C ALA A 133 -8.13 -13.52 6.74
N PHE A 134 -7.59 -12.94 7.82
CA PHE A 134 -8.02 -13.22 9.19
C PHE A 134 -9.45 -12.73 9.44
N LEU A 135 -9.77 -11.49 9.08
CA LEU A 135 -11.12 -10.94 9.21
C LEU A 135 -12.12 -11.84 8.46
N ALA A 136 -11.79 -12.31 7.26
CA ALA A 136 -12.64 -13.23 6.47
C ALA A 136 -13.01 -14.52 7.20
N GLN A 137 -12.17 -14.99 8.11
CA GLN A 137 -12.42 -16.19 8.91
C GLN A 137 -13.34 -15.93 10.11
N LEU A 138 -13.53 -14.67 10.51
CA LEU A 138 -14.39 -14.33 11.65
C LEU A 138 -15.87 -14.64 11.36
N PRO A 139 -16.63 -15.09 12.37
CA PRO A 139 -18.08 -15.21 12.29
C PRO A 139 -18.75 -13.92 11.82
N GLU A 140 -19.83 -14.05 11.06
CA GLU A 140 -20.51 -12.91 10.43
C GLU A 140 -20.99 -11.86 11.45
N ASP A 141 -21.50 -12.29 12.61
CA ASP A 141 -21.93 -11.44 13.72
C ASP A 141 -20.79 -10.62 14.37
N GLN A 142 -19.53 -11.03 14.17
CA GLN A 142 -18.36 -10.28 14.60
C GLN A 142 -17.88 -9.27 13.56
N ARG A 143 -18.39 -9.34 12.31
CA ARG A 143 -18.00 -8.44 11.21
C ARG A 143 -19.08 -7.50 10.72
N GLN A 144 -20.35 -7.88 10.85
CA GLN A 144 -21.47 -7.09 10.35
C GLN A 144 -21.95 -6.05 11.38
N ASN A 145 -22.50 -4.94 10.88
CA ASN A 145 -23.08 -3.85 11.67
C ASN A 145 -22.11 -3.32 12.74
N LYS A 146 -20.82 -3.21 12.41
CA LYS A 146 -19.78 -2.69 13.30
C LYS A 146 -19.44 -1.24 12.99
N THR A 147 -19.07 -0.52 14.03
CA THR A 147 -18.31 0.72 13.91
C THR A 147 -16.82 0.38 14.03
N VAL A 148 -16.06 0.61 12.98
CA VAL A 148 -14.64 0.22 12.87
C VAL A 148 -13.76 1.44 12.68
N LEU A 149 -12.58 1.45 13.28
CA LEU A 149 -11.52 2.44 13.03
C LEU A 149 -10.29 1.71 12.51
N GLU A 150 -9.81 2.08 11.32
CA GLU A 150 -8.50 1.65 10.82
C GLU A 150 -7.44 2.71 11.10
N LEU A 151 -6.37 2.32 11.81
CA LEU A 151 -5.22 3.19 12.12
C LEU A 151 -4.05 2.88 11.19
N GLY A 152 -3.45 3.93 10.62
CA GLY A 152 -2.39 3.81 9.61
C GLY A 152 -2.91 3.12 8.35
N CYS A 153 -3.99 3.64 7.78
CA CYS A 153 -4.77 2.91 6.79
C CYS A 153 -4.06 2.74 5.43
N GLY A 154 -3.25 3.69 4.96
CA GLY A 154 -2.62 3.58 3.64
C GLY A 154 -3.62 3.27 2.51
N SER A 155 -3.42 2.12 1.85
CA SER A 155 -4.34 1.56 0.84
C SER A 155 -5.70 1.08 1.37
N ALA A 156 -5.82 0.93 2.69
CA ALA A 156 -7.03 0.65 3.48
C ALA A 156 -7.69 -0.71 3.22
N LEU A 157 -6.94 -1.73 2.80
CA LEU A 157 -7.51 -3.04 2.44
C LEU A 157 -8.45 -3.65 3.51
N PRO A 158 -8.13 -3.62 4.83
CA PRO A 158 -9.06 -4.02 5.89
C PRO A 158 -10.38 -3.25 5.84
N SER A 159 -10.34 -1.92 5.72
CA SER A 159 -11.55 -1.10 5.58
C SER A 159 -12.33 -1.40 4.32
N LEU A 160 -11.66 -1.56 3.17
CA LEU A 160 -12.32 -1.89 1.90
C LEU A 160 -13.11 -3.20 2.03
N TYR A 161 -12.47 -4.22 2.58
CA TYR A 161 -13.10 -5.52 2.82
C TYR A 161 -14.34 -5.40 3.71
N LEU A 162 -14.23 -4.68 4.84
CA LEU A 162 -15.33 -4.51 5.80
C LEU A 162 -16.47 -3.66 5.25
N LEU A 163 -16.18 -2.65 4.42
CA LEU A 163 -17.17 -1.79 3.78
C LEU A 163 -17.90 -2.50 2.64
N GLN A 164 -17.17 -3.26 1.82
CA GLN A 164 -17.70 -4.01 0.66
C GLN A 164 -18.53 -5.21 1.12
N SER A 165 -18.04 -5.97 2.09
CA SER A 165 -18.71 -7.21 2.54
C SER A 165 -20.00 -6.95 3.31
N HIS A 166 -20.11 -5.80 3.98
CA HIS A 166 -21.20 -5.52 4.92
C HIS A 166 -21.67 -4.06 4.84
N GLN A 167 -22.81 -3.82 4.19
CA GLN A 167 -23.37 -2.47 4.01
C GLN A 167 -23.71 -1.75 5.33
N GLY A 168 -23.98 -2.50 6.40
CA GLY A 168 -24.28 -1.95 7.72
C GLY A 168 -23.06 -1.45 8.49
N ASN A 169 -21.85 -1.69 8.01
CA ASN A 169 -20.63 -1.22 8.67
C ASN A 169 -20.41 0.27 8.44
N GLN A 170 -19.97 0.94 9.50
CA GLN A 170 -19.38 2.28 9.46
C GLN A 170 -17.89 2.15 9.75
N VAL A 171 -17.05 2.56 8.81
CA VAL A 171 -15.60 2.34 8.90
C VAL A 171 -14.90 3.67 8.74
N ASP A 172 -14.34 4.16 9.84
CA ASP A 172 -13.53 5.36 9.84
C ASP A 172 -12.06 4.97 9.59
N VAL A 173 -11.35 5.82 8.86
CA VAL A 173 -9.96 5.59 8.44
C VAL A 173 -9.06 6.70 8.94
N GLN A 174 -7.85 6.37 9.32
CA GLN A 174 -6.85 7.33 9.73
C GLN A 174 -5.49 7.00 9.12
N ASP A 175 -4.84 8.03 8.59
CA ASP A 175 -3.44 7.97 8.14
C ASP A 175 -2.65 9.13 8.76
N TYR A 176 -1.32 9.10 8.71
CA TYR A 176 -0.54 10.28 9.09
C TYR A 176 -0.68 11.38 8.02
N ASN A 177 -0.68 10.99 6.74
CA ASN A 177 -0.59 11.88 5.61
C ASN A 177 -1.97 12.17 5.00
N SER A 178 -2.35 13.44 4.89
CA SER A 178 -3.64 13.82 4.28
C SER A 178 -3.73 13.43 2.80
N GLN A 179 -2.59 13.43 2.10
CA GLN A 179 -2.48 13.12 0.69
C GLN A 179 -2.71 11.63 0.41
N VAL A 180 -2.37 10.75 1.36
CA VAL A 180 -2.71 9.33 1.27
C VAL A 180 -4.24 9.14 1.31
N LEU A 181 -4.92 9.86 2.21
CA LEU A 181 -6.39 9.80 2.27
C LEU A 181 -7.02 10.27 0.97
N HIS A 182 -6.54 11.40 0.46
CA HIS A 182 -7.04 12.05 -0.75
C HIS A 182 -6.77 11.22 -2.02
N LEU A 183 -5.53 10.77 -2.22
CA LEU A 183 -5.08 10.18 -3.49
C LEU A 183 -5.25 8.66 -3.53
N ILE A 184 -5.29 7.99 -2.37
CA ILE A 184 -5.32 6.53 -2.28
C ILE A 184 -6.59 6.05 -1.57
N THR A 185 -6.77 6.42 -0.30
CA THR A 185 -7.79 5.78 0.55
C THR A 185 -9.21 6.05 0.06
N VAL A 186 -9.58 7.31 -0.21
CA VAL A 186 -10.92 7.67 -0.69
C VAL A 186 -11.20 7.08 -2.09
N PRO A 187 -10.31 7.20 -3.08
CA PRO A 187 -10.42 6.49 -4.35
C PRO A 187 -10.62 4.97 -4.21
N ASN A 188 -9.87 4.33 -3.31
CA ASN A 188 -10.03 2.90 -3.05
C ASN A 188 -11.41 2.56 -2.45
N ILE A 189 -11.91 3.38 -1.51
CA ILE A 189 -13.25 3.16 -0.96
C ILE A 189 -14.30 3.27 -2.08
N LEU A 190 -14.17 4.24 -2.98
CA LEU A 190 -15.05 4.39 -4.15
C LEU A 190 -15.03 3.14 -5.03
N LEU A 191 -13.83 2.67 -5.40
CA LEU A 191 -13.62 1.47 -6.22
C LEU A 191 -14.32 0.21 -5.68
N ASN A 192 -14.45 0.09 -4.36
CA ASN A 192 -14.95 -1.12 -3.71
C ASN A 192 -16.38 -1.01 -3.17
N THR A 193 -16.98 0.17 -3.16
CA THR A 193 -18.31 0.38 -2.56
C THR A 193 -19.34 1.00 -3.49
N ILE A 194 -18.90 1.76 -4.51
CA ILE A 194 -19.78 2.56 -5.36
C ILE A 194 -19.53 2.26 -6.84
N LEU A 195 -18.26 2.20 -7.25
CA LEU A 195 -17.86 1.92 -8.63
C LEU A 195 -17.98 0.43 -8.94
N THR A 196 -17.94 0.11 -10.23
CA THR A 196 -17.85 -1.26 -10.74
C THR A 196 -16.65 -1.33 -11.68
N PRO A 197 -15.46 -1.63 -11.15
CA PRO A 197 -14.26 -1.76 -11.98
C PRO A 197 -14.46 -2.84 -13.04
N SER A 198 -14.10 -2.52 -14.27
CA SER A 198 -14.07 -3.47 -15.38
C SER A 198 -12.66 -4.04 -15.46
N ALA A 199 -12.52 -5.33 -15.18
CA ALA A 199 -11.28 -6.04 -15.48
C ALA A 199 -11.14 -6.19 -17.01
N PRO A 200 -9.92 -6.18 -17.55
CA PRO A 200 -9.72 -6.41 -18.98
C PRO A 200 -10.28 -7.79 -19.33
N GLN A 201 -11.23 -7.83 -20.26
CA GLN A 201 -11.61 -9.09 -20.89
C GLN A 201 -10.38 -9.55 -21.69
N PRO A 202 -9.95 -10.82 -21.61
CA PRO A 202 -8.96 -11.31 -22.55
C PRO A 202 -9.52 -11.06 -23.94
N ASP A 203 -8.80 -10.29 -24.76
CA ASP A 203 -9.16 -10.07 -26.14
C ASP A 203 -9.43 -11.45 -26.75
N ASN A 204 -10.69 -11.74 -27.07
CA ASN A 204 -11.03 -12.74 -28.08
C ASN A 204 -10.62 -12.14 -29.43
N ALA A 205 -9.32 -11.88 -29.60
CA ALA A 205 -8.70 -11.81 -30.90
C ALA A 205 -8.92 -13.20 -31.49
N THR A 206 -9.90 -13.26 -32.39
CA THR A 206 -10.10 -14.35 -33.33
C THR A 206 -8.74 -14.84 -33.79
N ALA A 207 -8.39 -16.07 -33.40
CA ALA A 207 -7.35 -16.83 -34.09
C ALA A 207 -7.84 -17.03 -35.52
N GLU A 208 -7.63 -16.03 -36.37
CA GLU A 208 -7.67 -16.21 -37.81
C GLU A 208 -6.40 -16.98 -38.18
N ASP A 209 -6.62 -18.17 -38.72
CA ASP A 209 -5.64 -19.11 -39.22
C ASP A 209 -4.55 -18.42 -40.05
N ILE A 210 -3.33 -18.36 -39.52
CA ILE A 210 -2.14 -18.22 -40.36
C ILE A 210 -1.71 -19.65 -40.72
N GLU A 211 -2.18 -20.12 -41.87
CA GLU A 211 -1.69 -21.33 -42.52
C GLU A 211 -0.17 -21.21 -42.77
N ASP A 212 0.60 -22.06 -42.07
CA ASP A 212 2.01 -22.32 -42.33
C ASP A 212 2.18 -22.88 -43.76
N GLN A 213 2.85 -22.11 -44.63
CA GLN A 213 3.39 -22.59 -45.90
C GLN A 213 4.92 -22.69 -45.76
N PRO A 214 5.55 -23.86 -45.99
CA PRO A 214 6.98 -24.01 -45.85
C PRO A 214 7.69 -23.51 -47.12
N VAL A 215 8.54 -22.49 -46.98
CA VAL A 215 9.48 -22.12 -48.05
C VAL A 215 10.82 -22.79 -47.76
N THR A 216 11.08 -23.83 -48.55
CA THR A 216 12.40 -24.45 -48.72
C THR A 216 13.31 -23.55 -49.55
N THR A 217 14.53 -23.25 -49.07
CA THR A 217 15.69 -23.07 -49.95
C THR A 217 16.98 -23.46 -49.24
N ASN A 218 17.79 -24.24 -49.97
CA ASN A 218 19.01 -24.93 -49.57
C ASN A 218 20.22 -24.01 -49.34
N GLY A 219 21.04 -24.39 -48.33
CA GLY A 219 22.50 -24.55 -48.37
C GLY A 219 23.40 -23.36 -48.73
N THR A 220 24.37 -23.03 -47.89
CA THR A 220 25.79 -23.47 -48.02
C THR A 220 26.56 -23.02 -46.77
N GLU A 221 27.39 -23.92 -46.24
CA GLU A 221 28.32 -23.72 -45.12
C GLU A 221 29.45 -22.74 -45.48
N GLN A 222 29.92 -21.95 -44.51
CA GLN A 222 31.36 -21.70 -44.31
C GLN A 222 31.63 -21.07 -42.93
N GLN A 223 32.45 -21.79 -42.17
CA GLN A 223 33.17 -21.32 -40.98
C GLN A 223 34.26 -20.33 -41.40
N ASP A 224 34.49 -19.29 -40.60
CA ASP A 224 35.82 -18.71 -40.43
C ASP A 224 35.90 -17.99 -39.07
N GLU A 225 36.84 -18.45 -38.24
CA GLU A 225 37.31 -17.78 -37.03
C GLU A 225 38.33 -16.69 -37.41
N SER A 226 38.27 -15.51 -36.77
CA SER A 226 39.45 -14.82 -36.23
C SER A 226 39.05 -13.55 -35.49
N GLY A 227 39.71 -13.34 -34.35
CA GLY A 227 39.26 -12.45 -33.29
C GLY A 227 39.59 -10.97 -33.45
N ALA A 228 39.01 -10.19 -32.52
CA ALA A 228 39.55 -8.95 -32.01
C ALA A 228 38.98 -8.72 -30.61
N GLN A 229 39.87 -8.67 -29.62
CA GLN A 229 39.58 -8.19 -28.27
C GLN A 229 39.16 -6.71 -28.34
N ALA A 230 38.09 -6.36 -27.64
CA ALA A 230 37.85 -5.02 -27.13
C ALA A 230 37.29 -5.18 -25.71
N ASP A 231 38.06 -4.65 -24.76
CA ASP A 231 37.70 -4.53 -23.35
C ASP A 231 36.50 -3.58 -23.21
N GLU A 232 35.38 -4.06 -22.69
CA GLU A 232 34.28 -3.24 -22.19
C GLU A 232 33.99 -3.74 -20.76
N ALA A 233 33.98 -2.80 -19.82
CA ALA A 233 33.93 -3.05 -18.39
C ALA A 233 32.60 -3.68 -17.98
N ASP A 234 32.69 -4.74 -17.17
CA ASP A 234 31.57 -5.29 -16.41
C ASP A 234 31.15 -4.28 -15.34
N ASP A 235 30.19 -3.41 -15.67
CA ASP A 235 29.28 -2.84 -14.68
C ASP A 235 28.13 -3.85 -14.52
N GLU A 236 28.33 -4.83 -13.63
CA GLU A 236 27.23 -5.66 -13.11
C GLU A 236 26.32 -4.74 -12.27
N GLU A 237 25.39 -4.04 -12.93
CA GLU A 237 24.20 -3.55 -12.23
C GLU A 237 23.44 -4.79 -11.74
N GLU A 238 23.43 -5.00 -10.42
CA GLU A 238 22.52 -5.95 -9.77
C GLU A 238 21.10 -5.58 -10.22
N VAL A 239 20.58 -6.33 -11.19
CA VAL A 239 19.16 -6.37 -11.49
C VAL A 239 18.52 -6.98 -10.25
N VAL A 240 18.07 -6.15 -9.33
CA VAL A 240 17.14 -6.55 -8.29
C VAL A 240 15.94 -7.15 -9.01
N ASP A 241 15.84 -8.48 -8.94
CA ASP A 241 14.67 -9.24 -9.36
C ASP A 241 13.46 -8.71 -8.57
N VAL A 242 12.81 -7.69 -9.10
CA VAL A 242 11.44 -7.35 -8.73
C VAL A 242 10.62 -8.52 -9.23
N MET A 243 10.41 -9.49 -8.35
CA MET A 243 9.46 -10.56 -8.62
C MET A 243 8.11 -9.92 -8.90
N ASP A 244 7.65 -10.12 -10.12
CA ASP A 244 6.31 -9.82 -10.62
C ASP A 244 5.29 -10.44 -9.65
N ASP A 245 4.76 -9.61 -8.75
CA ASP A 245 3.62 -9.95 -7.93
C ASP A 245 2.50 -10.37 -8.88
N GLY A 246 1.82 -11.47 -8.58
CA GLY A 246 0.76 -12.06 -9.41
C GLY A 246 -0.52 -11.22 -9.50
N THR A 247 -0.38 -9.90 -9.61
CA THR A 247 -1.40 -8.91 -9.82
C THR A 247 -1.70 -8.84 -11.31
N THR A 248 -2.90 -9.27 -11.70
CA THR A 248 -3.41 -8.99 -13.05
C THR A 248 -3.72 -7.50 -13.15
N CYS A 249 -2.96 -6.81 -14.00
CA CYS A 249 -3.00 -5.37 -14.23
C CYS A 249 -4.18 -4.97 -15.14
N ASP A 250 -4.66 -3.74 -14.93
CA ASP A 250 -5.55 -2.95 -15.80
C ASP A 250 -7.05 -3.00 -15.51
N ALA A 251 -7.48 -3.17 -14.25
CA ALA A 251 -8.88 -2.87 -13.92
C ALA A 251 -9.08 -1.35 -13.99
N GLU A 252 -10.11 -0.91 -14.72
CA GLU A 252 -10.44 0.51 -14.87
C GLU A 252 -11.85 0.80 -14.39
N ALA A 253 -12.03 1.98 -13.80
CA ALA A 253 -13.33 2.48 -13.41
C ALA A 253 -13.51 3.93 -13.86
N ASP A 254 -14.52 4.15 -14.70
CA ASP A 254 -14.96 5.49 -15.08
C ASP A 254 -15.64 6.18 -13.89
N ILE A 255 -15.30 7.44 -13.67
CA ILE A 255 -15.97 8.33 -12.71
C ILE A 255 -16.80 9.34 -13.50
N PRO A 256 -18.14 9.21 -13.48
CA PRO A 256 -19.00 10.27 -13.98
C PRO A 256 -18.81 11.52 -13.12
N LEU A 257 -18.05 12.49 -13.61
CA LEU A 257 -17.69 13.71 -12.86
C LEU A 257 -18.93 14.49 -12.42
N ASP A 258 -20.05 14.40 -13.15
CA ASP A 258 -21.34 14.99 -12.79
C ASP A 258 -21.95 14.37 -11.52
N LYS A 259 -21.49 13.19 -11.11
CA LYS A 259 -21.92 12.46 -9.91
C LYS A 259 -20.85 12.38 -8.83
N ALA A 260 -19.69 13.00 -9.02
CA ALA A 260 -18.58 12.93 -8.05
C ALA A 260 -19.03 13.32 -6.63
N ASP A 261 -19.76 14.43 -6.48
CA ASP A 261 -20.28 14.88 -5.18
C ASP A 261 -21.25 13.88 -4.54
N GLU A 262 -22.10 13.23 -5.34
CA GLU A 262 -23.04 12.21 -4.87
C GLU A 262 -22.27 10.97 -4.37
N MET A 263 -21.24 10.55 -5.11
CA MET A 263 -20.39 9.43 -4.74
C MET A 263 -19.60 9.72 -3.46
N LEU A 264 -18.97 10.90 -3.35
CA LEU A 264 -18.26 11.32 -2.14
C LEU A 264 -19.21 11.44 -0.94
N THR A 265 -20.45 11.90 -1.16
CA THR A 265 -21.49 11.91 -0.12
C THR A 265 -21.81 10.49 0.35
N CYS A 266 -21.91 9.52 -0.56
CA CYS A 266 -22.13 8.12 -0.21
C CYS A 266 -20.96 7.55 0.62
N VAL A 267 -19.72 7.90 0.30
CA VAL A 267 -18.54 7.54 1.13
C VAL A 267 -18.64 8.18 2.51
N ALA A 268 -18.90 9.49 2.59
CA ALA A 268 -18.99 10.25 3.84
C ALA A 268 -20.15 9.80 4.76
N GLN A 269 -21.17 9.13 4.23
CA GLN A 269 -22.24 8.53 5.03
C GLN A 269 -21.78 7.30 5.84
N ARG A 270 -20.76 6.60 5.34
CA ARG A 270 -20.28 5.33 5.93
C ARG A 270 -18.87 5.42 6.53
N SER A 271 -18.14 6.49 6.23
CA SER A 271 -16.76 6.66 6.63
C SER A 271 -16.46 8.10 7.01
N LYS A 272 -15.65 8.27 8.05
CA LYS A 272 -14.90 9.51 8.33
C LYS A 272 -13.41 9.25 8.12
N ALA A 273 -12.69 10.29 7.74
CA ALA A 273 -11.26 10.23 7.52
C ALA A 273 -10.54 11.21 8.45
N TYR A 274 -9.37 10.82 8.94
CA TYR A 274 -8.56 11.60 9.87
C TYR A 274 -7.09 11.56 9.45
N PHE A 275 -6.37 12.68 9.55
CA PHE A 275 -4.93 12.73 9.27
C PHE A 275 -4.14 13.33 10.43
N GLY A 276 -2.87 12.96 10.58
CA GLY A 276 -1.94 13.47 11.61
C GLY A 276 -1.61 12.44 12.70
N ASP A 277 -0.88 12.89 13.74
CA ASP A 277 -0.34 12.04 14.81
C ASP A 277 -1.44 11.49 15.75
N TRP A 278 -1.29 10.23 16.13
CA TRP A 278 -2.22 9.48 16.98
C TRP A 278 -2.45 10.06 18.38
N GLU A 279 -1.51 10.83 18.94
CA GLU A 279 -1.61 11.38 20.30
C GLU A 279 -2.88 12.21 20.49
N SER A 280 -3.21 13.01 19.46
CA SER A 280 -4.36 13.91 19.48
C SER A 280 -5.61 13.33 18.80
N LEU A 281 -5.49 12.19 18.10
CA LEU A 281 -6.60 11.53 17.41
C LEU A 281 -7.83 11.32 18.32
N PRO A 282 -7.71 10.84 19.57
CA PRO A 282 -8.88 10.60 20.42
C PRO A 282 -9.72 11.85 20.71
N HIS A 283 -9.16 13.05 20.56
CA HIS A 283 -9.90 14.30 20.72
C HIS A 283 -10.76 14.65 19.50
N GLN A 284 -10.42 14.12 18.32
CA GLN A 284 -11.18 14.28 17.07
C GLN A 284 -12.24 13.19 16.88
N LEU A 285 -12.06 12.03 17.52
CA LEU A 285 -13.02 10.94 17.45
C LEU A 285 -14.34 11.36 18.11
N GLY A 286 -15.43 11.33 17.34
CA GLY A 286 -16.77 11.67 17.82
C GLY A 286 -17.56 10.48 18.36
N ARG A 287 -16.94 9.29 18.45
CA ARG A 287 -17.57 8.02 18.79
C ARG A 287 -16.53 7.02 19.31
N THR A 288 -17.02 5.94 19.89
CA THR A 288 -16.23 4.74 20.19
C THR A 288 -16.47 3.66 19.13
N TYR A 289 -15.55 2.72 19.01
CA TYR A 289 -15.52 1.70 17.96
C TYR A 289 -15.67 0.30 18.55
N ASP A 290 -16.46 -0.53 17.88
CA ASP A 290 -16.58 -1.95 18.20
C ASP A 290 -15.29 -2.70 17.82
N MET A 291 -14.58 -2.20 16.81
CA MET A 291 -13.33 -2.78 16.32
C MET A 291 -12.34 -1.66 15.99
N VAL A 292 -11.10 -1.79 16.44
CA VAL A 292 -9.97 -1.01 15.93
C VAL A 292 -9.06 -1.99 15.19
N VAL A 293 -8.74 -1.70 13.94
CA VAL A 293 -7.86 -2.54 13.13
C VAL A 293 -6.63 -1.75 12.73
N THR A 294 -5.50 -2.42 12.64
CA THR A 294 -4.26 -1.79 12.21
C THR A 294 -3.29 -2.85 11.70
N SER A 295 -2.51 -2.52 10.68
CA SER A 295 -1.48 -3.37 10.10
C SER A 295 -0.19 -2.58 10.00
N GLU A 296 0.91 -3.15 10.49
CA GLU A 296 2.26 -2.58 10.41
C GLU A 296 2.43 -1.19 11.05
N THR A 297 1.86 -0.99 12.23
CA THR A 297 1.93 0.30 12.95
C THR A 297 2.85 0.30 14.17
N ILE A 298 3.56 -0.80 14.43
CA ILE A 298 4.44 -0.98 15.59
C ILE A 298 5.93 -0.94 15.27
N TYR A 299 6.31 -0.42 14.08
CA TYR A 299 7.71 -0.26 13.67
C TYR A 299 8.44 0.86 14.44
N SER A 300 7.71 1.78 15.08
CA SER A 300 8.27 2.89 15.86
C SER A 300 7.89 2.77 17.34
N GLN A 301 8.90 2.59 18.20
CA GLN A 301 8.71 2.49 19.64
C GLN A 301 8.15 3.77 20.26
N GLU A 302 8.45 4.94 19.67
CA GLU A 302 7.97 6.24 20.15
C GLU A 302 6.48 6.48 19.87
N ALA A 303 5.93 5.82 18.85
CA ALA A 303 4.52 5.91 18.50
C ALA A 303 3.63 5.00 19.37
N LEU A 304 4.20 3.98 20.02
CA LEU A 304 3.46 3.01 20.82
C LEU A 304 2.61 3.63 21.95
N PRO A 305 3.09 4.61 22.73
CA PRO A 305 2.27 5.24 23.77
C PRO A 305 1.03 5.93 23.19
N SER A 306 1.17 6.61 22.05
CA SER A 306 0.06 7.25 21.35
C SER A 306 -0.92 6.21 20.81
N LEU A 307 -0.41 5.16 20.15
CA LEU A 307 -1.21 4.05 19.63
C LEU A 307 -2.03 3.38 20.74
N ILE A 308 -1.39 3.00 21.85
CA ILE A 308 -2.06 2.44 23.04
C ILE A 308 -3.11 3.41 23.59
N GLY A 309 -2.78 4.71 23.62
CA GLY A 309 -3.69 5.76 24.04
C GLY A 309 -4.96 5.83 23.17
N VAL A 310 -4.84 5.60 21.87
CA VAL A 310 -5.99 5.47 20.96
C VAL A 310 -6.81 4.25 21.33
N PHE A 311 -6.24 3.05 21.42
CA PHE A 311 -6.98 1.84 21.80
C PHE A 311 -7.74 2.02 23.13
N GLN A 312 -7.11 2.61 24.14
CA GLN A 312 -7.73 2.82 25.46
C GLN A 312 -8.93 3.77 25.46
N LYS A 313 -8.94 4.75 24.54
CA LYS A 313 -9.96 5.81 24.47
C LYS A 313 -11.00 5.57 23.39
N ALA A 314 -10.62 4.95 22.28
CA ALA A 314 -11.45 4.75 21.10
C ALA A 314 -12.28 3.46 21.16
N LEU A 315 -11.77 2.38 21.78
CA LEU A 315 -12.51 1.12 21.86
C LEU A 315 -13.75 1.24 22.77
N ALA A 316 -14.87 0.73 22.27
CA ALA A 316 -16.09 0.56 23.03
C ALA A 316 -15.86 -0.44 24.18
N LYS A 317 -16.27 -0.09 25.40
CA LYS A 317 -16.07 -0.95 26.58
C LYS A 317 -17.39 -1.61 26.99
N PRO A 318 -17.39 -2.89 27.40
CA PRO A 318 -16.24 -3.79 27.56
C PRO A 318 -15.98 -4.71 26.35
N HIS A 319 -16.71 -4.56 25.26
CA HIS A 319 -16.78 -5.56 24.18
C HIS A 319 -15.99 -5.22 22.91
N GLY A 320 -15.37 -4.05 22.85
CA GLY A 320 -14.55 -3.64 21.71
C GLY A 320 -13.32 -4.52 21.55
N VAL A 321 -12.96 -4.78 20.30
CA VAL A 321 -11.80 -5.61 19.92
C VAL A 321 -10.78 -4.74 19.20
N GLY A 322 -9.51 -4.85 19.57
CA GLY A 322 -8.40 -4.14 18.95
C GLY A 322 -7.16 -5.00 18.91
#